data_AF-A0A978SMR9-F1
#
_entry.id   AF-A0A978SMR9-F1
#
_cell.length_a   1.000
_cell.length_b   1.000
_cell.length_c   1.000
_cell.angle_alpha   90.00
_cell.angle_beta   90.00
_cell.angle_gamma   90.00
#
_symmetry.space_group_name_H-M   'P 1'
#
loop_
_entity.id
_entity.type
_entity.pdbx_description
1 polymer ?
#
loop_
_entity_poly.entity_id
_entity_poly.type
_entity_poly.pdbx_seq_one_letter_code
_entity_poly.pdbx_strand_id
1 'polypeptide(L)'
;MGFLSRLFGKKEEEKAAAAPQVSVQEAAVQNSIPPEKVGLDGNFDENGLAKRVAKALDDANISDHVGLWVAQTGSVVVLKYNPDAEGVLAQAKQVATSVEGATEVQTVPNS
;
A
#
# COMPACT_ATOMS: atom_id res chain seq x y z
N MET A 1 12.15 4.02 -9.10
CA MET A 1 11.57 4.96 -8.11
C MET A 1 10.42 4.21 -7.48
N GLY A 2 10.45 3.88 -6.20
CA GLY A 2 9.46 2.96 -5.62
C GLY A 2 7.99 3.28 -5.94
N PHE A 3 7.13 2.26 -5.94
CA PHE A 3 5.67 2.34 -6.02
C PHE A 3 5.10 3.47 -5.19
N LEU A 4 5.55 3.64 -3.94
CA LEU A 4 5.07 4.71 -3.07
C LEU A 4 5.35 6.09 -3.69
N SER A 5 6.58 6.27 -4.16
CA SER A 5 7.04 7.47 -4.85
C SER A 5 6.29 7.73 -6.16
N ARG A 6 6.01 6.67 -6.92
CA ARG A 6 5.35 6.72 -8.22
C ARG A 6 3.85 6.99 -8.11
N LEU A 7 3.18 6.38 -7.13
CA LEU A 7 1.73 6.45 -6.97
C LEU A 7 1.29 7.64 -6.13
N PHE A 8 2.05 7.97 -5.08
CA PHE A 8 1.69 9.00 -4.10
C PHE A 8 2.66 10.19 -4.07
N GLY A 9 3.78 10.09 -4.78
CA GLY A 9 4.80 11.14 -4.86
C GLY A 9 5.94 10.95 -3.86
N LYS A 10 7.10 11.52 -4.17
CA LYS A 10 8.34 11.43 -3.35
C LYS A 10 8.17 11.85 -1.89
N LYS A 11 7.27 12.81 -1.60
CA LYS A 11 7.01 13.29 -0.24
C LYS A 11 6.50 12.18 0.69
N GLU A 12 5.73 11.24 0.15
CA GLU A 12 5.18 10.13 0.94
C GLU A 12 6.25 9.06 1.21
N GLU A 13 7.18 8.86 0.27
CA GLU A 13 8.35 8.00 0.48
C GLU A 13 9.28 8.56 1.57
N GLU A 14 9.59 9.86 1.54
CA GLU A 14 10.39 10.50 2.58
C GLU A 14 9.70 10.42 3.95
N LYS A 15 8.37 10.60 3.99
CA LYS A 15 7.59 10.38 5.22
C LYS A 15 7.67 8.94 5.70
N ALA A 16 7.54 7.96 4.81
CA ALA A 16 7.65 6.54 5.18
C ALA A 16 9.03 6.18 5.73
N ALA A 17 10.08 6.78 5.16
CA ALA A 17 11.46 6.57 5.60
C ALA A 17 11.77 7.30 6.91
N ALA A 18 11.16 8.45 7.15
CA ALA A 18 11.33 9.24 8.37
C ALA A 18 10.40 8.81 9.51
N ALA A 19 9.26 8.18 9.20
CA ALA A 19 8.31 7.71 10.17
C ALA A 19 8.86 6.48 10.91
N PRO A 20 8.79 6.44 12.25
CA PRO A 20 9.09 5.23 12.99
C PRO A 20 8.10 4.12 12.59
N GLN A 21 8.49 2.85 12.78
CA GLN A 21 7.57 1.71 12.63
C GLN A 21 6.46 1.84 13.68
N VAL A 22 5.33 2.43 13.31
CA VAL A 22 4.15 2.54 14.17
C VAL A 22 3.25 1.35 13.91
N SER A 23 2.86 0.63 14.96
CA SER A 23 1.92 -0.48 14.84
C SER A 23 0.55 0.04 14.42
N VAL A 24 0.00 -0.46 13.32
CA VAL A 24 -1.27 0.02 12.76
C VAL A 24 -2.39 -0.19 13.76
N GLN A 25 -2.39 -1.31 14.48
CA GLN A 25 -3.40 -1.64 15.48
C GLN A 25 -3.32 -0.70 16.69
N GLU A 26 -2.12 -0.35 17.14
CA GLU A 26 -1.96 0.58 18.27
C GLU A 26 -2.46 1.97 17.90
N ALA A 27 -2.08 2.47 16.73
CA ALA A 27 -2.54 3.76 16.22
C ALA A 27 -4.06 3.77 15.97
N ALA A 28 -4.61 2.68 15.42
CA ALA A 28 -6.04 2.51 15.20
C ALA A 28 -6.82 2.57 16.52
N VAL A 29 -6.35 1.86 17.55
CA VAL A 29 -7.00 1.84 18.87
C VAL A 29 -6.84 3.18 19.59
N GLN A 30 -5.63 3.74 19.62
CA GLN A 30 -5.34 4.99 20.34
C GLN A 30 -6.11 6.18 19.79
N ASN A 31 -6.24 6.27 18.47
CA ASN A 31 -6.89 7.40 17.80
C ASN A 31 -8.32 7.06 17.36
N SER A 32 -8.81 5.85 17.64
CA SER A 32 -10.10 5.34 17.15
C SER A 32 -10.25 5.46 15.62
N ILE A 33 -9.14 5.24 14.91
CA ILE A 33 -9.06 5.30 13.44
C ILE A 33 -9.22 3.87 12.91
N PRO A 34 -10.04 3.60 11.89
CA PRO A 34 -10.08 2.28 11.29
C PRO A 34 -8.72 1.92 10.68
N PRO A 35 -8.25 0.67 10.81
CA PRO A 35 -6.87 0.28 10.47
C PRO A 35 -6.51 0.60 9.01
N GLU A 36 -7.45 0.52 8.09
CA GLU A 36 -7.27 0.88 6.67
C GLU A 36 -7.03 2.39 6.43
N LYS A 37 -7.39 3.24 7.40
CA LYS A 37 -7.17 4.69 7.36
C LYS A 37 -6.03 5.15 8.26
N VAL A 38 -5.28 4.24 8.85
CA VAL A 38 -4.05 4.61 9.54
C VAL A 38 -2.99 4.89 8.47
N GLY A 39 -2.30 6.02 8.56
CA GLY A 39 -1.21 6.40 7.67
C GLY A 39 0.09 5.66 7.97
N LEU A 40 1.14 5.99 7.23
CA LEU A 40 2.49 5.47 7.44
C LEU A 40 3.13 5.98 8.74
N ASP A 41 2.66 7.12 9.21
CA ASP A 41 3.08 7.82 10.43
C ASP A 41 2.18 7.48 11.65
N GLY A 42 1.19 6.61 11.49
CA GLY A 42 0.21 6.30 12.51
C GLY A 42 -0.94 7.32 12.64
N ASN A 43 -0.96 8.38 11.82
CA ASN A 43 -2.04 9.38 11.83
C ASN A 43 -3.20 8.96 10.93
N PHE A 44 -4.30 9.73 10.95
CA PHE A 44 -5.41 9.49 10.03
C PHE A 44 -5.02 9.87 8.59
N ASP A 45 -5.14 8.91 7.68
CA ASP A 45 -4.91 9.08 6.24
C ASP A 45 -5.97 8.31 5.45
N GLU A 46 -6.72 9.01 4.60
CA GLU A 46 -7.74 8.39 3.76
C GLU A 46 -7.18 7.36 2.78
N ASN A 47 -5.87 7.39 2.49
CA ASN A 47 -5.15 6.46 1.62
C ASN A 47 -4.07 5.67 2.38
N GLY A 48 -4.19 5.57 3.71
CA GLY A 48 -3.18 4.97 4.57
C GLY A 48 -2.81 3.53 4.21
N LEU A 49 -3.81 2.68 3.96
CA LEU A 49 -3.60 1.29 3.55
C LEU A 49 -2.85 1.18 2.21
N ALA A 50 -3.23 1.94 1.19
CA ALA A 50 -2.65 1.90 -0.15
C ALA A 50 -1.20 2.40 -0.13
N LYS A 51 -0.91 3.42 0.68
CA LYS A 51 0.46 3.88 0.93
C LYS A 51 1.29 2.80 1.62
N ARG A 52 0.75 2.12 2.65
CA ARG A 52 1.44 0.98 3.28
C ARG A 52 1.67 -0.17 2.32
N VAL A 53 0.67 -0.51 1.50
CA VAL A 53 0.81 -1.53 0.46
C VAL A 53 1.90 -1.13 -0.53
N ALA A 54 1.87 0.10 -1.06
CA ALA A 54 2.90 0.58 -1.97
C ALA A 54 4.31 0.52 -1.34
N LYS A 55 4.45 0.93 -0.08
CA LYS A 55 5.71 0.80 0.67
C LYS A 55 6.13 -0.67 0.82
N ALA A 56 5.18 -1.56 1.14
CA ALA A 56 5.48 -2.98 1.30
C ALA A 56 5.89 -3.64 -0.04
N LEU A 57 5.32 -3.18 -1.17
CA LEU A 57 5.75 -3.60 -2.50
C LEU A 57 7.19 -3.14 -2.79
N ASP A 58 7.54 -1.93 -2.36
CA ASP A 58 8.91 -1.40 -2.44
C ASP A 58 9.88 -2.18 -1.57
N ASP A 59 9.51 -2.49 -0.34
CA ASP A 59 10.29 -3.32 0.59
C ASP A 59 10.47 -4.75 0.04
N ALA A 60 9.48 -5.26 -0.69
CA ALA A 60 9.55 -6.55 -1.41
C ALA A 60 10.35 -6.48 -2.72
N ASN A 61 10.90 -5.31 -3.07
CA ASN A 61 11.68 -5.04 -4.26
C ASN A 61 10.94 -5.43 -5.56
N ILE A 62 9.62 -5.24 -5.57
CA ILE A 62 8.79 -5.49 -6.75
C ILE A 62 9.08 -4.40 -7.78
N SER A 63 9.12 -4.77 -9.05
CA SER A 63 9.41 -3.81 -10.12
C SER A 63 8.32 -2.74 -10.23
N ASP A 64 8.67 -1.49 -9.95
CA ASP A 64 7.88 -0.28 -10.14
C ASP A 64 7.79 0.14 -11.62
N HIS A 65 8.54 -0.53 -12.50
CA HIS A 65 8.57 -0.29 -13.93
C HIS A 65 7.47 -1.04 -14.68
N VAL A 66 6.89 -2.07 -14.09
CA VAL A 66 5.72 -2.75 -14.65
C VAL A 66 4.47 -1.89 -14.50
N GLY A 67 3.49 -2.05 -15.38
CA GLY A 67 2.21 -1.34 -15.29
C GLY A 67 1.36 -1.85 -14.13
N LEU A 68 1.81 -1.69 -12.89
CA LEU A 68 1.08 -2.05 -11.68
C LEU A 68 0.72 -0.76 -10.92
N TRP A 69 -0.51 -0.68 -10.43
CA TRP A 69 -1.02 0.43 -9.65
C TRP A 69 -1.72 -0.09 -8.40
N VAL A 70 -1.52 0.61 -7.29
CA VAL A 70 -2.18 0.31 -6.03
C VAL A 70 -3.25 1.36 -5.78
N ALA A 71 -4.46 0.90 -5.55
CA ALA A 71 -5.56 1.70 -5.07
C ALA A 71 -6.16 1.05 -3.82
N GLN A 72 -6.90 1.82 -3.04
CA GLN A 72 -7.75 1.29 -1.97
C GLN A 72 -9.17 1.79 -2.13
N THR A 73 -10.10 1.03 -1.58
CA THR A 73 -11.51 1.39 -1.47
C THR A 73 -12.00 0.92 -0.11
N GLY A 74 -11.95 1.81 0.89
CA GLY A 74 -12.12 1.43 2.28
C GLY A 74 -11.05 0.43 2.71
N SER A 75 -11.46 -0.74 3.18
CA SER A 75 -10.60 -1.83 3.62
C SER A 75 -10.22 -2.81 2.50
N VAL A 76 -10.62 -2.55 1.26
CA VAL A 76 -10.31 -3.36 0.08
C VAL A 76 -9.17 -2.72 -0.71
N VAL A 77 -8.11 -3.48 -0.97
CA VAL A 77 -6.99 -3.07 -1.81
C VAL A 77 -7.28 -3.49 -3.25
N VAL A 78 -7.22 -2.54 -4.18
CA VAL A 78 -7.41 -2.78 -5.62
C VAL A 78 -6.06 -2.62 -6.32
N LEU A 79 -5.47 -3.73 -6.72
CA LEU A 79 -4.25 -3.80 -7.51
C LEU A 79 -4.61 -3.81 -9.00
N LYS A 80 -4.45 -2.68 -9.67
CA LYS A 80 -4.61 -2.61 -11.12
C LYS A 80 -3.33 -3.02 -11.83
N TYR A 81 -3.40 -3.88 -12.83
CA TYR A 81 -2.20 -4.41 -13.48
C TYR A 81 -2.32 -4.51 -15.01
N ASN A 82 -1.21 -4.25 -15.71
CA ASN A 82 -1.03 -4.54 -17.13
C ASN A 82 -0.54 -5.98 -17.33
N PRO A 83 -0.63 -6.53 -18.56
CA PRO A 83 -0.05 -7.84 -18.89
C PRO A 83 1.44 -7.96 -18.50
N ASP A 84 2.20 -6.87 -18.61
CA ASP A 84 3.62 -6.83 -18.23
C ASP A 84 3.86 -7.04 -16.72
N ALA A 85 2.86 -6.78 -15.89
CA ALA A 85 2.91 -6.91 -14.44
C ALA A 85 2.43 -8.29 -13.94
N GLU A 86 1.96 -9.17 -14.83
CA GLU A 86 1.38 -10.46 -14.44
C GLU A 86 2.38 -11.34 -13.67
N GLY A 87 3.67 -11.27 -14.03
CA GLY A 87 4.75 -11.98 -13.33
C GLY A 87 5.01 -11.51 -11.90
N VAL A 88 4.70 -10.25 -11.57
CA VAL A 88 4.85 -9.71 -10.21
C VAL A 88 3.52 -9.66 -9.45
N LEU A 89 2.40 -9.90 -10.12
CA LEU A 89 1.05 -9.79 -9.54
C LEU A 89 0.86 -10.72 -8.34
N ALA A 90 1.32 -11.97 -8.44
CA ALA A 90 1.20 -12.95 -7.36
C ALA A 90 1.93 -12.47 -6.10
N GLN A 91 3.15 -11.95 -6.26
CA GLN A 91 3.95 -11.40 -5.17
C GLN A 91 3.31 -10.13 -4.62
N ALA A 92 2.84 -9.22 -5.48
CA ALA A 92 2.17 -8.00 -5.08
C ALA A 92 0.89 -8.27 -4.28
N LYS A 93 0.11 -9.27 -4.69
CA LYS A 93 -1.09 -9.71 -3.97
C LYS A 93 -0.74 -10.28 -2.59
N GLN A 94 0.31 -11.09 -2.50
CA GLN A 94 0.75 -11.66 -1.23
C GLN A 94 1.20 -10.55 -0.27
N VAL A 95 2.00 -9.61 -0.76
CA VAL A 95 2.44 -8.43 0.00
C VAL A 95 1.24 -7.60 0.46
N ALA A 96 0.32 -7.26 -0.44
CA ALA A 96 -0.88 -6.48 -0.11
C ALA A 96 -1.75 -7.17 0.96
N THR A 97 -1.85 -8.50 0.91
CA THR A 97 -2.61 -9.29 1.89
C THR A 97 -1.92 -9.33 3.25
N SER A 98 -0.59 -9.20 3.29
CA SER A 98 0.17 -9.14 4.55
C SER A 98 0.08 -7.78 5.24
N VAL A 99 -0.47 -6.75 4.58
CA VAL A 99 -0.59 -5.41 5.17
C VAL A 99 -1.77 -5.34 6.12
N GLU A 100 -1.49 -4.83 7.32
CA GLU A 100 -2.48 -4.63 8.36
C GLU A 100 -3.57 -3.64 7.92
N GLY A 101 -4.83 -4.05 8.07
CA GLY A 101 -6.01 -3.30 7.61
C GLY A 101 -6.52 -3.72 6.22
N ALA A 102 -5.79 -4.55 5.47
CA ALA A 102 -6.32 -5.15 4.24
C ALA A 102 -7.27 -6.30 4.60
N THR A 103 -8.57 -6.09 4.47
CA THR A 103 -9.56 -7.19 4.57
C THR A 103 -9.66 -8.00 3.29
N GLU A 104 -9.46 -7.37 2.15
CA GLU A 104 -9.57 -8.00 0.85
C GLU A 104 -8.60 -7.38 -0.16
N VAL A 105 -8.06 -8.19 -1.05
CA VAL A 105 -7.18 -7.74 -2.14
C VAL A 105 -7.76 -8.20 -3.48
N GLN A 106 -8.19 -7.23 -4.28
CA GLN A 106 -8.71 -7.44 -5.62
C GLN A 106 -7.66 -7.05 -6.65
N THR A 107 -7.47 -7.91 -7.65
CA THR A 107 -6.58 -7.65 -8.78
C THR A 107 -7.42 -7.38 -10.02
N VAL A 108 -7.27 -6.21 -10.64
CA VAL A 108 -8.07 -5.79 -11.80
C VAL A 108 -7.14 -5.53 -12.98
N PRO A 109 -7.31 -6.22 -14.13
CA PRO A 109 -6.52 -5.91 -15.31
C PRO A 109 -6.87 -4.50 -15.82
N ASN A 110 -5.85 -3.74 -16.17
CA ASN A 110 -5.96 -2.42 -16.79
C ASN A 110 -6.10 -2.65 -18.30
N SER A 111 -7.34 -2.87 -18.75
CA SER A 111 -7.71 -3.03 -20.18
C SER A 111 -7.90 -1.70 -20.88
#